data_AF-A0A2D9C5U9-F1
#
_entry.id   AF-A0A2D9C5U9-F1
#
_cell.length_a   1.000
_cell.length_b   1.000
_cell.length_c   1.000
_cell.angle_alpha   90.00
_cell.angle_beta   90.00
_cell.angle_gamma   90.00
#
_symmetry.space_group_name_H-M   'P 1'
#
loop_
_entity.id
_entity.type
_entity.pdbx_description
1 polymer ?
#
loop_
_entity_poly.entity_id
_entity_poly.type
_entity_poly.pdbx_seq_one_letter_code
_entity_poly.pdbx_strand_id
1 'polypeptide(L)'
;MYYLGSTALRQNSSFEIGGTVYPSNWLQQSTEDEKTALGITWVDDPVRADDRFYWNGDATLPKALEDVDAVDENGDPLWVQELDETQDPPAMIDTTERLVTRGLKYSWTAQVKHTAGTMLAQTDWMVTRKFERDVDIPADVVTKRAAIVTECTRLETAITAASDMDAFIAVVQDQRWPE
;
A
#
# COMPACT_ATOMS: atom_id res chain seq x y z
N MET A 1 -10.77 -13.45 19.54
CA MET A 1 -10.37 -14.62 20.37
C MET A 1 -10.54 -14.36 21.88
N TYR A 2 -10.69 -15.40 22.74
CA TYR A 2 -10.70 -15.22 24.21
C TYR A 2 -9.27 -15.21 24.78
N TYR A 3 -8.99 -14.34 25.76
CA TYR A 3 -7.68 -14.21 26.39
C TYR A 3 -7.78 -14.24 27.91
N LEU A 4 -6.80 -14.89 28.56
CA LEU A 4 -6.54 -14.78 29.98
C LEU A 4 -5.18 -14.09 30.15
N GLY A 5 -5.19 -12.80 30.52
CA GLY A 5 -3.98 -11.98 30.46
C GLY A 5 -3.44 -11.93 29.03
N SER A 6 -2.22 -12.44 28.82
CA SER A 6 -1.58 -12.54 27.49
C SER A 6 -1.80 -13.89 26.78
N THR A 7 -2.46 -14.85 27.41
CA THR A 7 -2.60 -16.21 26.87
C THR A 7 -3.91 -16.36 26.12
N ALA A 8 -3.84 -16.72 24.84
CA ALA A 8 -5.02 -17.02 24.04
C ALA A 8 -5.66 -18.36 24.47
N LEU A 9 -6.93 -18.33 24.83
CA LEU A 9 -7.72 -19.50 25.16
C LEU A 9 -8.45 -20.02 23.92
N ARG A 10 -8.17 -21.27 23.56
CA ARG A 10 -8.89 -21.95 22.47
C ARG A 10 -10.26 -22.43 22.96
N GLN A 11 -11.27 -22.24 22.13
CA GLN A 11 -12.58 -22.84 22.36
C GLN A 11 -12.47 -24.38 22.35
N ASN A 12 -13.25 -25.06 23.18
CA ASN A 12 -13.22 -26.53 23.34
C ASN A 12 -11.90 -27.11 23.87
N SER A 13 -11.09 -26.32 24.58
CA SER A 13 -9.87 -26.77 25.24
C SER A 13 -9.95 -26.50 26.74
N SER A 14 -9.52 -27.46 27.56
CA SER A 14 -9.38 -27.24 29.00
C SER A 14 -8.26 -26.22 29.25
N PHE A 15 -8.39 -25.44 30.31
CA PHE A 15 -7.39 -24.47 30.75
C PHE A 15 -7.34 -24.43 32.28
N GLU A 16 -6.27 -23.89 32.86
CA GLU A 16 -6.06 -23.84 34.30
C GLU A 16 -5.87 -22.40 34.77
N ILE A 17 -6.50 -22.02 35.88
CA ILE A 17 -6.30 -20.74 36.54
C ILE A 17 -6.02 -21.00 38.02
N GLY A 18 -4.84 -20.60 38.50
CA GLY A 18 -4.49 -20.65 39.92
C GLY A 18 -4.65 -22.03 40.57
N GLY A 19 -4.37 -23.12 39.85
CA GLY A 19 -4.53 -24.50 40.34
C GLY A 19 -5.91 -25.12 40.11
N THR A 20 -6.88 -24.37 39.57
CA THR A 20 -8.22 -24.89 39.22
C THR A 20 -8.27 -25.19 37.73
N VAL A 21 -8.55 -26.46 37.39
CA VAL A 21 -8.71 -26.92 35.99
C VAL A 21 -10.16 -26.73 35.55
N TYR A 22 -10.35 -25.95 34.49
CA TYR A 22 -11.65 -25.73 33.86
C TYR A 22 -11.84 -26.69 32.68
N PRO A 23 -13.03 -27.30 32.53
CA PRO A 23 -13.30 -28.26 31.48
C PRO A 23 -13.34 -27.60 30.09
N SER A 24 -13.15 -28.40 29.04
CA SER A 24 -13.03 -27.93 27.66
C SER A 24 -14.24 -27.15 27.14
N ASN A 25 -15.43 -27.48 27.63
CA ASN A 25 -16.69 -26.81 27.29
C ASN A 25 -16.99 -25.56 28.14
N TRP A 26 -16.15 -25.23 29.13
CA TRP A 26 -16.47 -24.18 30.11
C TRP A 26 -16.72 -22.84 29.43
N LEU A 27 -15.84 -22.40 28.51
CA LEU A 27 -15.99 -21.13 27.77
C LEU A 27 -17.30 -21.02 26.95
N GLN A 28 -17.91 -22.14 26.56
CA GLN A 28 -19.21 -22.15 25.88
C GLN A 28 -20.38 -22.08 26.86
N GLN A 29 -20.26 -22.69 28.04
CA GLN A 29 -21.35 -22.82 29.01
C GLN A 29 -21.40 -21.67 30.02
N SER A 30 -20.27 -21.00 30.26
CA SER A 30 -20.21 -19.89 31.21
C SER A 30 -20.70 -18.57 30.62
N THR A 31 -21.29 -17.78 31.50
CA THR A 31 -21.78 -16.43 31.26
C THR A 31 -20.64 -15.43 31.08
N GLU A 32 -20.95 -14.25 30.56
CA GLU A 32 -19.96 -13.18 30.40
C GLU A 32 -19.42 -12.69 31.75
N ASP A 33 -20.30 -12.55 32.75
CA ASP A 33 -19.93 -12.18 34.13
C ASP A 33 -18.94 -13.18 34.75
N GLU A 34 -19.16 -14.49 34.57
CA GLU A 34 -18.24 -15.54 35.05
C GLU A 34 -16.88 -15.48 34.35
N LYS A 35 -16.85 -15.17 33.05
CA LYS A 35 -15.61 -15.02 32.28
C LYS A 35 -14.83 -13.79 32.76
N THR A 36 -15.50 -12.65 32.91
CA THR A 36 -14.86 -11.42 33.39
C THR A 36 -14.38 -11.55 34.83
N ALA A 37 -15.11 -12.26 35.70
CA ALA A 37 -14.68 -12.54 37.08
C ALA A 37 -13.37 -13.36 37.15
N LEU A 38 -13.13 -14.23 36.17
CA LEU A 38 -11.88 -14.97 36.02
C LEU A 38 -10.78 -14.19 35.28
N GLY A 39 -11.03 -12.94 34.91
CA GLY A 39 -10.11 -12.12 34.12
C GLY A 39 -10.00 -12.55 32.65
N ILE A 40 -10.97 -13.33 32.16
CA ILE A 40 -11.05 -13.73 30.75
C ILE A 40 -11.71 -12.58 30.00
N THR A 41 -11.00 -12.03 29.02
CA THR A 41 -11.48 -10.97 28.15
C THR A 41 -11.69 -11.52 26.76
N TRP A 42 -12.77 -11.09 26.12
CA TRP A 42 -12.93 -11.31 24.69
C TRP A 42 -12.31 -10.13 23.95
N VAL A 43 -11.42 -10.44 23.03
CA VAL A 43 -10.76 -9.46 22.17
C VAL A 43 -11.16 -9.82 20.76
N ASP A 44 -11.84 -8.92 20.05
CA ASP A 44 -12.08 -9.10 18.62
C ASP A 44 -10.76 -9.31 17.88
N ASP A 45 -10.77 -10.19 16.87
CA ASP A 45 -9.60 -10.29 16.00
C ASP A 45 -9.49 -8.94 15.25
N PRO A 46 -8.32 -8.26 15.30
CA PRO A 46 -8.20 -6.95 14.69
C PRO A 46 -8.49 -7.05 13.19
N VAL A 47 -9.26 -6.10 12.66
CA VAL A 47 -9.49 -5.99 11.22
C VAL A 47 -8.14 -5.77 10.55
N ARG A 48 -7.74 -6.74 9.74
CA ARG A 48 -6.47 -6.69 9.02
C ARG A 48 -6.49 -5.51 8.05
N ALA A 49 -5.55 -4.60 8.22
CA ALA A 49 -5.36 -3.48 7.30
C ALA A 49 -4.88 -3.98 5.93
N ASP A 50 -5.14 -3.21 4.88
CA ASP A 50 -4.73 -3.57 3.52
C ASP A 50 -3.20 -3.50 3.38
N ASP A 51 -2.59 -4.65 3.06
CA ASP A 51 -1.14 -4.81 2.94
C ASP A 51 -0.50 -3.92 1.88
N ARG A 52 -1.28 -3.36 0.96
CA ARG A 52 -0.76 -2.39 -0.01
C ARG A 52 -0.31 -1.10 0.67
N PHE A 53 -0.97 -0.72 1.76
CA PHE A 53 -0.74 0.54 2.48
C PHE A 53 -0.03 0.35 3.82
N TYR A 54 -0.19 -0.82 4.45
CA TYR A 54 0.34 -1.11 5.79
C TYR A 54 1.24 -2.34 5.79
N TRP A 55 2.21 -2.39 6.71
CA TRP A 55 3.07 -3.55 6.89
C TRP A 55 2.35 -4.63 7.70
N ASN A 56 2.42 -5.89 7.23
CA ASN A 56 1.84 -7.07 7.89
C ASN A 56 0.33 -6.95 8.24
N GLY A 57 -0.39 -6.06 7.54
CA GLY A 57 -1.80 -5.78 7.82
C GLY A 57 -2.05 -5.09 9.17
N ASP A 58 -1.04 -4.45 9.75
CA ASP A 58 -1.15 -3.69 10.99
C ASP A 58 -1.41 -2.20 10.69
N ALA A 59 -2.58 -1.69 11.06
CA ALA A 59 -2.98 -0.30 10.85
C ALA A 59 -2.09 0.73 11.58
N THR A 60 -1.31 0.29 12.58
CA THR A 60 -0.38 1.14 13.32
C THR A 60 1.00 1.25 12.65
N LEU A 61 1.27 0.44 11.63
CA LEU A 61 2.52 0.40 10.89
C LEU A 61 2.30 0.79 9.42
N PRO A 62 1.99 2.06 9.12
CA PRO A 62 1.83 2.53 7.75
C PRO A 62 3.15 2.47 6.99
N LYS A 63 3.08 2.17 5.69
CA LYS A 63 4.22 2.35 4.79
C LYS A 63 4.49 3.85 4.58
N ALA A 64 5.71 4.18 4.18
CA ALA A 64 6.09 5.56 3.89
C ALA A 64 5.25 6.14 2.74
N LEU A 65 4.57 7.25 3.00
CA LEU A 65 3.73 7.91 2.00
C LEU A 65 4.58 8.69 1.00
N GLU A 66 5.55 9.44 1.52
CA GLU A 66 6.53 10.21 0.76
C GLU A 66 7.81 9.40 0.52
N ASP A 67 8.60 9.88 -0.43
CA ASP A 67 9.96 9.40 -0.66
C ASP A 67 10.85 9.72 0.56
N VAL A 68 11.64 8.74 1.00
CA VAL A 68 12.54 8.87 2.14
C VAL A 68 13.96 8.64 1.68
N ASP A 69 14.86 9.57 2.00
CA ASP A 69 16.26 9.40 1.67
C ASP A 69 16.86 8.20 2.41
N ALA A 70 17.65 7.40 1.69
CA ALA A 70 18.32 6.26 2.28
C ALA A 70 19.52 6.74 3.10
N VAL A 71 19.67 6.14 4.28
CA VAL A 71 20.79 6.35 5.19
C VAL A 71 21.38 5.01 5.59
N ASP A 72 22.65 5.00 5.96
CA ASP A 72 23.32 3.83 6.49
C ASP A 72 22.99 3.58 7.98
N GLU A 73 23.64 2.59 8.60
CA GLU A 73 23.45 2.25 10.02
C GLU A 73 23.84 3.37 10.99
N ASN A 74 24.69 4.31 10.56
CA ASN A 74 25.14 5.46 11.35
C ASN A 74 24.28 6.70 11.10
N GLY A 75 23.35 6.65 10.14
CA GLY A 75 22.51 7.78 9.72
C GLY A 75 23.15 8.67 8.65
N ASP A 76 24.25 8.25 8.04
CA ASP A 76 24.91 8.98 6.97
C ASP A 76 24.16 8.78 5.64
N PRO A 77 23.97 9.83 4.81
CA PRO A 77 23.27 9.73 3.53
C PRO A 77 23.95 8.75 2.58
N LEU A 78 23.15 7.87 1.98
CA LEU A 78 23.61 7.01 0.89
C LEU A 78 23.42 7.70 -0.45
N TRP A 79 24.34 7.42 -1.38
CA TRP A 79 24.35 7.96 -2.74
C TRP A 79 24.19 6.83 -3.75
N VAL A 80 23.71 7.15 -4.95
CA VAL A 80 23.68 6.21 -6.07
C VAL A 80 25.12 5.87 -6.43
N GLN A 81 25.43 4.58 -6.59
CA GLN A 81 26.76 4.13 -6.95
C GLN A 81 26.86 3.81 -8.43
N GLU A 82 27.96 4.22 -9.06
CA GLU A 82 28.29 3.88 -10.44
C GLU A 82 29.64 3.18 -10.52
N LEU A 83 29.82 2.33 -11.53
CA LEU A 83 31.08 1.63 -11.75
C LEU A 83 32.08 2.56 -12.46
N ASP A 84 33.18 2.88 -11.79
CA ASP A 84 34.30 3.59 -12.38
C ASP A 84 35.28 2.60 -13.03
N GLU A 85 35.18 2.46 -14.35
CA GLU A 85 36.07 1.61 -15.17
C GLU A 85 37.48 2.20 -15.34
N THR A 86 37.72 3.45 -14.91
CA THR A 86 39.06 4.07 -15.01
C THR A 86 40.01 3.62 -13.90
N GLN A 87 39.49 2.98 -12.85
CA GLN A 87 40.28 2.37 -11.78
C GLN A 87 40.66 0.93 -12.12
N ASP A 88 41.82 0.48 -11.63
CA ASP A 88 42.29 -0.91 -11.78
C ASP A 88 42.52 -1.54 -10.39
N PRO A 89 41.64 -2.44 -9.92
CA PRO A 89 40.42 -2.93 -10.60
C PRO A 89 39.28 -1.89 -10.60
N PRO A 90 38.31 -2.00 -11.52
CA PRO A 90 37.11 -1.16 -11.51
C PRO A 90 36.40 -1.20 -10.16
N ALA A 91 35.98 -0.04 -9.67
CA ALA A 91 35.39 0.13 -8.34
C ALA A 91 34.05 0.85 -8.41
N MET A 92 33.13 0.51 -7.51
CA MET A 92 31.90 1.27 -7.34
C MET A 92 32.21 2.57 -6.58
N ILE A 93 31.87 3.71 -7.18
CA ILE A 93 32.06 5.03 -6.57
C ILE A 93 30.69 5.69 -6.34
N ASP A 94 30.61 6.49 -5.29
CA ASP A 94 29.42 7.29 -5.01
C ASP A 94 29.31 8.43 -6.02
N THR A 95 28.12 8.60 -6.58
CA THR A 95 27.78 9.74 -7.43
C THR A 95 27.33 10.94 -6.58
N THR A 96 26.91 12.01 -7.26
CA THR A 96 26.31 13.20 -6.62
C THR A 96 24.78 13.09 -6.43
N GLU A 97 24.16 11.96 -6.80
CA GLU A 97 22.72 11.74 -6.65
C GLU A 97 22.41 10.93 -5.39
N ARG A 98 21.46 11.40 -4.57
CA ARG A 98 21.09 10.70 -3.33
C ARG A 98 20.30 9.44 -3.62
N LEU A 99 20.58 8.39 -2.87
CA LEU A 99 19.78 7.19 -2.87
C LEU A 99 18.48 7.45 -2.10
N VAL A 100 17.34 7.17 -2.74
CA VAL A 100 16.00 7.45 -2.18
C VAL A 100 15.14 6.20 -2.23
N THR A 101 14.50 5.87 -1.12
CA THR A 101 13.46 4.85 -1.05
C THR A 101 12.13 5.47 -1.46
N ARG A 102 11.54 4.97 -2.54
CA ARG A 102 10.28 5.52 -3.08
C ARG A 102 9.10 5.22 -2.16
N GLY A 103 8.31 6.25 -1.88
CA GLY A 103 7.09 6.17 -1.11
C GLY A 103 5.90 5.65 -1.94
N LEU A 104 4.76 5.54 -1.26
CA LEU A 104 3.51 5.14 -1.90
C LEU A 104 3.03 6.16 -2.93
N LYS A 105 3.16 7.47 -2.68
CA LYS A 105 2.72 8.50 -3.63
C LYS A 105 3.45 8.37 -4.97
N TYR A 106 4.77 8.17 -4.96
CA TYR A 106 5.55 7.95 -6.17
C TYR A 106 5.08 6.69 -6.91
N SER A 107 5.01 5.57 -6.19
CA SER A 107 4.69 4.26 -6.78
C SER A 107 3.28 4.22 -7.39
N TRP A 108 2.30 4.80 -6.70
CA TRP A 108 0.92 4.87 -7.19
C TRP A 108 0.74 5.89 -8.31
N THR A 109 1.45 7.03 -8.27
CA THR A 109 1.48 7.97 -9.40
C THR A 109 2.01 7.29 -10.66
N ALA A 110 3.08 6.51 -10.55
CA ALA A 110 3.61 5.73 -11.66
C ALA A 110 2.60 4.69 -12.18
N GLN A 111 1.89 4.00 -11.29
CA GLN A 111 0.85 3.04 -11.67
C GLN A 111 -0.33 3.71 -12.39
N VAL A 112 -0.82 4.84 -11.89
CA VAL A 112 -1.91 5.62 -12.52
C VAL A 112 -1.51 6.04 -13.95
N LYS A 113 -0.29 6.55 -14.12
CA LYS A 113 0.26 6.91 -15.44
C LYS A 113 0.36 5.70 -16.37
N HIS A 114 0.82 4.57 -15.84
CA HIS A 114 0.91 3.34 -16.60
C HIS A 114 -0.46 2.89 -17.10
N THR A 115 -1.47 2.84 -16.22
CA THR A 115 -2.85 2.50 -16.58
C THR A 115 -3.41 3.42 -17.65
N ALA A 116 -3.27 4.74 -17.50
CA ALA A 116 -3.70 5.70 -18.51
C ALA A 116 -3.00 5.46 -19.86
N GLY A 117 -1.68 5.26 -19.83
CA GLY A 117 -0.89 4.95 -21.02
C GLY A 117 -1.35 3.68 -21.73
N THR A 118 -1.62 2.61 -20.99
CA THR A 118 -2.13 1.35 -21.56
C THR A 118 -3.51 1.51 -22.20
N MET A 119 -4.41 2.31 -21.61
CA MET A 119 -5.72 2.60 -22.20
C MET A 119 -5.59 3.44 -23.49
N LEU A 120 -4.73 4.45 -23.48
CA LEU A 120 -4.48 5.31 -24.65
C LEU A 120 -3.81 4.54 -25.79
N ALA A 121 -2.87 3.65 -25.48
CA ALA A 121 -2.12 2.85 -26.46
C ALA A 121 -3.03 2.08 -27.43
N GLN A 122 -4.21 1.64 -26.98
CA GLN A 122 -5.18 0.93 -27.82
C GLN A 122 -5.66 1.75 -29.03
N THR A 123 -5.62 3.08 -28.93
CA THR A 123 -6.11 4.01 -29.97
C THR A 123 -5.03 4.95 -30.51
N ASP A 124 -3.77 4.78 -30.10
CA ASP A 124 -2.66 5.64 -30.54
C ASP A 124 -2.43 5.55 -32.06
N TRP A 125 -2.68 4.40 -32.66
CA TRP A 125 -2.62 4.24 -34.12
C TRP A 125 -3.55 5.21 -34.87
N MET A 126 -4.68 5.62 -34.27
CA MET A 126 -5.60 6.59 -34.86
C MET A 126 -5.02 8.01 -34.81
N VAL A 127 -4.25 8.33 -33.76
CA VAL A 127 -3.52 9.59 -33.64
C VAL A 127 -2.40 9.65 -34.66
N THR A 128 -1.58 8.59 -34.76
CA THR A 128 -0.55 8.48 -35.80
C THR A 128 -1.16 8.60 -37.19
N ARG A 129 -2.28 7.90 -37.45
CA ARG A 129 -3.01 7.99 -38.71
C ARG A 129 -3.48 9.41 -39.01
N LYS A 130 -4.02 10.14 -38.03
CA LYS A 130 -4.44 11.54 -38.20
C LYS A 130 -3.25 12.44 -38.52
N PHE A 131 -2.13 12.26 -37.82
CA PHE A 131 -0.92 13.05 -38.04
C PHE A 131 -0.31 12.81 -39.44
N GLU A 132 -0.20 11.55 -39.87
CA GLU A 132 0.48 11.20 -41.12
C GLU A 132 -0.39 11.36 -42.37
N ARG A 133 -1.69 11.09 -42.26
CA ARG A 133 -2.60 10.94 -43.40
C ARG A 133 -3.84 11.83 -43.32
N ASP A 134 -3.94 12.66 -42.29
CA ASP A 134 -5.06 13.56 -42.03
C ASP A 134 -6.45 12.89 -41.92
N VAL A 135 -6.48 11.58 -41.62
CA VAL A 135 -7.74 10.86 -41.45
C VAL A 135 -8.28 11.10 -40.03
N ASP A 136 -9.47 11.67 -39.95
CA ASP A 136 -10.13 12.01 -38.68
C ASP A 136 -10.25 10.83 -37.71
N ILE A 137 -10.14 11.16 -36.43
CA ILE A 137 -10.34 10.24 -35.32
C ILE A 137 -11.84 10.23 -35.00
N PRO A 138 -12.48 9.06 -34.82
CA PRO A 138 -13.86 8.98 -34.36
C PRO A 138 -14.11 9.83 -33.10
N ALA A 139 -15.23 10.55 -33.05
CA ALA A 139 -15.53 11.52 -32.00
C ALA A 139 -15.65 10.88 -30.59
N ASP A 140 -16.15 9.66 -30.53
CA ASP A 140 -16.22 8.82 -29.33
C ASP A 140 -14.81 8.50 -28.80
N VAL A 141 -13.87 8.15 -29.68
CA VAL A 141 -12.47 7.90 -29.32
C VAL A 141 -11.80 9.17 -28.80
N VAL A 142 -12.01 10.31 -29.45
CA VAL A 142 -11.48 11.61 -28.97
C VAL A 142 -12.01 11.90 -27.56
N THR A 143 -13.31 11.72 -27.35
CA THR A 143 -13.96 11.95 -26.05
C THR A 143 -13.39 11.02 -24.98
N LYS A 144 -13.25 9.72 -25.28
CA LYS A 144 -12.71 8.74 -24.33
C LYS A 144 -11.25 9.01 -23.97
N ARG A 145 -10.41 9.33 -24.95
CA ARG A 145 -9.00 9.69 -24.70
C ARG A 145 -8.87 10.92 -23.81
N ALA A 146 -9.68 11.95 -24.05
CA ALA A 146 -9.71 13.15 -23.21
C ALA A 146 -10.15 12.83 -21.77
N ALA A 147 -11.15 11.96 -21.59
CA ALA A 147 -11.60 11.52 -20.27
C ALA A 147 -10.50 10.73 -19.52
N ILE A 148 -9.75 9.85 -20.19
CA ILE A 148 -8.60 9.13 -19.60
C ILE A 148 -7.55 10.11 -19.09
N VAL A 149 -7.14 11.09 -19.92
CA VAL A 149 -6.13 12.09 -19.52
C VAL A 149 -6.62 12.95 -18.36
N THR A 150 -7.90 13.32 -18.37
CA THR A 150 -8.52 14.10 -17.29
C THR A 150 -8.48 13.33 -15.97
N GLU A 151 -8.85 12.05 -15.99
CA GLU A 151 -8.84 11.21 -14.79
C GLU A 151 -7.42 10.96 -14.27
N CYS A 152 -6.46 10.70 -15.16
CA CYS A 152 -5.05 10.59 -14.79
C CYS A 152 -4.58 11.87 -14.08
N THR A 153 -4.86 13.03 -14.66
CA THR A 153 -4.48 14.33 -14.09
C THR A 153 -5.14 14.57 -12.72
N ARG A 154 -6.42 14.21 -12.58
CA ARG A 154 -7.15 14.30 -11.30
C ARG A 154 -6.49 13.44 -10.24
N LEU A 155 -6.20 12.18 -10.55
CA LEU A 155 -5.57 11.23 -9.63
C LEU A 155 -4.16 11.66 -9.23
N GLU A 156 -3.32 12.09 -10.19
CA GLU A 156 -1.99 12.64 -9.89
C GLU A 156 -2.07 13.80 -8.91
N THR A 157 -2.95 14.77 -9.19
CA THR A 157 -3.14 15.94 -8.32
C THR A 157 -3.61 15.54 -6.92
N ALA A 158 -4.59 14.64 -6.84
CA ALA A 158 -5.17 14.22 -5.58
C ALA A 158 -4.20 13.36 -4.75
N ILE A 159 -3.41 12.50 -5.38
CA ILE A 159 -2.36 11.70 -4.74
C ILE A 159 -1.30 12.63 -4.15
N THR A 160 -0.82 13.62 -4.91
CA THR A 160 0.15 14.60 -4.41
C THR A 160 -0.42 15.38 -3.21
N ALA A 161 -1.68 15.80 -3.29
CA ALA A 161 -2.34 16.61 -2.26
C ALA A 161 -2.76 15.85 -0.99
N ALA A 162 -2.76 14.51 -1.00
CA ALA A 162 -3.15 13.72 0.17
C ALA A 162 -2.26 14.01 1.38
N SER A 163 -2.86 14.44 2.50
CA SER A 163 -2.16 14.85 3.73
C SER A 163 -1.69 13.68 4.58
N ASP A 164 -2.35 12.54 4.46
CA ASP A 164 -2.20 11.38 5.32
C ASP A 164 -2.62 10.11 4.58
N MET A 165 -2.47 8.97 5.26
CA MET A 165 -2.77 7.65 4.70
C MET A 165 -4.25 7.50 4.35
N ASP A 166 -5.17 8.01 5.18
CA ASP A 166 -6.60 7.84 4.95
C ASP A 166 -7.05 8.64 3.72
N ALA A 167 -6.61 9.89 3.60
CA ALA A 167 -6.82 10.72 2.42
C ALA A 167 -6.23 10.08 1.16
N PHE A 168 -5.04 9.48 1.28
CA PHE A 168 -4.39 8.79 0.18
C PHE A 168 -5.18 7.56 -0.28
N ILE A 169 -5.60 6.70 0.66
CA ILE A 169 -6.38 5.48 0.39
C ILE A 169 -7.69 5.85 -0.31
N ALA A 170 -8.39 6.88 0.19
CA ALA A 170 -9.64 7.35 -0.41
C ALA A 170 -9.46 7.72 -1.89
N VAL A 171 -8.34 8.37 -2.25
CA VAL A 171 -8.03 8.74 -3.64
C VAL A 171 -7.74 7.51 -4.49
N VAL A 172 -6.85 6.62 -4.06
CA VAL A 172 -6.39 5.49 -4.91
C VAL A 172 -7.45 4.39 -5.07
N GLN A 173 -8.42 4.32 -4.16
CA GLN A 173 -9.57 3.41 -4.27
C GLN A 173 -10.72 3.99 -5.11
N ASP A 174 -10.77 5.31 -5.29
CA ASP A 174 -11.78 6.01 -6.09
C ASP A 174 -11.24 6.36 -7.49
N GLN A 175 -10.78 5.35 -8.24
CA GLN A 175 -10.37 5.52 -9.64
C GLN A 175 -11.59 5.39 -10.56
N ARG A 176 -11.83 6.41 -11.38
CA ARG A 176 -13.02 6.56 -12.23
C ARG A 176 -12.65 6.56 -13.70
N TRP A 177 -11.92 5.53 -14.11
CA TRP A 177 -11.53 5.38 -15.51
C TRP A 177 -12.76 5.24 -16.41
N PRO A 178 -12.80 5.92 -17.58
CA PRO A 178 -13.94 5.82 -18.49
C PRO A 178 -14.02 4.43 -19.13
N GLU A 179 -15.24 3.86 -19.14
CA GLU A 179 -15.53 2.54 -19.73
C GLU A 179 -15.33 2.47 -21.24
#